data_AF-A0A853DFQ7-F1
#
_entry.id   AF-A0A853DFQ7-F1
#
_cell.length_a   1.000
_cell.length_b   1.000
_cell.length_c   1.000
_cell.angle_alpha   90.00
_cell.angle_beta   90.00
_cell.angle_gamma   90.00
#
_symmetry.space_group_name_H-M   'P 1'
#
loop_
_entity.id
_entity.type
_entity.pdbx_description
1 polymer ?
#
loop_
_entity_poly.entity_id
_entity_poly.type
_entity_poly.pdbx_seq_one_letter_code
_entity_poly.pdbx_strand_id
1 'polypeptide(L)'
;MRFKKATGRKVVSLATAETVGKVSRFVIDVPQRRIAALVLRKTDKHGEILTWSDVTGFGDDAVTVADVGVLSEADGPMKELSDKDYQLMGKRVLSTRGDDLGEVKDVDFDPSTGLLETIHYPDGSARGDALVGIGTYAAVIDVD
;
A
#
# COMPACT_ATOMS: atom_id res chain seq x y z
N MET A 1 -7.43 -5.39 7.36
CA MET A 1 -7.96 -5.53 5.97
C MET A 1 -6.84 -6.02 5.06
N ARG A 2 -7.14 -6.81 4.01
CA ARG A 2 -6.12 -7.34 3.08
C ARG A 2 -5.88 -6.46 1.85
N PHE A 3 -4.63 -6.35 1.39
CA PHE A 3 -4.25 -5.65 0.17
C PHE A 3 -4.98 -6.19 -1.06
N LYS A 4 -5.14 -7.52 -1.18
CA LYS A 4 -5.94 -8.09 -2.28
C LYS A 4 -7.41 -7.66 -2.25
N LYS A 5 -8.02 -7.56 -1.06
CA LYS A 5 -9.42 -7.09 -0.88
C LYS A 5 -9.53 -5.58 -1.17
N ALA A 6 -8.48 -4.82 -0.88
CA ALA A 6 -8.45 -3.39 -1.04
C ALA A 6 -8.09 -2.94 -2.47
N THR A 7 -7.30 -3.72 -3.20
CA THR A 7 -6.96 -3.46 -4.59
C THR A 7 -8.22 -3.43 -5.48
N GLY A 8 -8.37 -2.40 -6.29
CA GLY A 8 -9.50 -2.21 -7.20
C GLY A 8 -10.72 -1.52 -6.58
N ARG A 9 -10.70 -1.27 -5.27
CA ARG A 9 -11.69 -0.51 -4.53
C ARG A 9 -11.80 0.91 -5.08
N LYS A 10 -13.03 1.43 -5.17
CA LYS A 10 -13.27 2.81 -5.65
C LYS A 10 -12.80 3.80 -4.59
N VAL A 11 -12.21 4.89 -5.06
CA VAL A 11 -11.96 6.08 -4.24
C VAL A 11 -13.04 7.10 -4.60
N VAL A 12 -13.76 7.60 -3.60
CA VAL A 12 -14.95 8.43 -3.77
C VAL A 12 -14.76 9.77 -3.06
N SER A 13 -15.05 10.87 -3.77
CA SER A 13 -15.09 12.21 -3.19
C SER A 13 -16.35 12.38 -2.34
N LEU A 14 -16.20 12.84 -1.11
CA LEU A 14 -17.34 13.16 -0.24
C LEU A 14 -18.05 14.46 -0.68
N ALA A 15 -17.33 15.38 -1.32
CA ALA A 15 -17.89 16.63 -1.83
C ALA A 15 -18.83 16.41 -3.03
N THR A 16 -18.49 15.47 -3.93
CA THR A 16 -19.22 15.27 -5.19
C THR A 16 -19.95 13.92 -5.29
N ALA A 17 -19.66 12.98 -4.38
CA ALA A 17 -20.08 11.58 -4.46
C ALA A 17 -19.60 10.83 -5.72
N GLU A 18 -18.65 11.40 -6.46
CA GLU A 18 -18.10 10.80 -7.66
C GLU A 18 -16.87 9.92 -7.36
N THR A 19 -16.65 8.93 -8.21
CA THR A 19 -15.44 8.11 -8.15
C THR A 19 -14.27 8.86 -8.78
N VAL A 20 -13.24 9.15 -7.99
CA VAL A 20 -12.04 9.88 -8.44
C VAL A 20 -10.91 8.94 -8.88
N GLY A 21 -11.06 7.64 -8.62
CA GLY A 21 -10.08 6.64 -9.02
C GLY A 21 -10.38 5.27 -8.43
N LYS A 22 -9.42 4.36 -8.60
CA LYS A 22 -9.42 3.04 -7.94
C LYS A 22 -8.07 2.74 -7.34
N VAL A 23 -8.05 2.14 -6.15
CA VAL A 23 -6.83 1.66 -5.52
C VAL A 23 -6.12 0.68 -6.45
N SER A 24 -4.85 0.91 -6.72
CA SER A 24 -4.02 0.07 -7.59
C SER A 24 -2.90 -0.60 -6.79
N ARG A 25 -2.22 0.17 -5.94
CA ARG A 25 -0.98 -0.18 -5.28
C ARG A 25 -0.84 0.57 -3.95
N PHE A 26 0.06 0.10 -3.10
CA PHE A 26 0.30 0.63 -1.75
C PHE A 26 1.76 1.03 -1.63
N VAL A 27 2.00 2.28 -1.25
CA VAL A 27 3.34 2.76 -0.94
C VAL A 27 3.53 2.68 0.56
N ILE A 28 4.60 2.01 0.97
CA ILE A 28 4.86 1.67 2.37
C ILE A 28 5.96 2.57 2.91
N ASP A 29 5.68 3.24 4.02
CA ASP A 29 6.70 3.78 4.90
C ASP A 29 7.20 2.65 5.79
N VAL A 30 8.35 2.06 5.42
CA VAL A 30 8.94 0.94 6.15
C VAL A 30 9.36 1.34 7.58
N PRO A 31 10.09 2.46 7.79
CA PRO A 31 10.42 2.93 9.15
C PRO A 31 9.19 3.08 10.08
N GLN A 32 8.09 3.62 9.55
CA GLN A 32 6.85 3.84 10.32
C GLN A 32 5.87 2.67 10.26
N ARG A 33 6.19 1.61 9.51
CA ARG A 33 5.42 0.37 9.36
C ARG A 33 3.98 0.61 8.91
N ARG A 34 3.77 1.59 8.03
CA ARG A 34 2.44 2.02 7.61
C ARG A 34 2.39 2.32 6.13
N ILE A 35 1.18 2.36 5.59
CA ILE A 35 0.94 2.87 4.25
C ILE A 35 1.19 4.38 4.28
N ALA A 36 2.13 4.85 3.45
CA ALA A 36 2.38 6.28 3.23
C ALA A 36 1.36 6.89 2.28
N ALA A 37 1.03 6.15 1.22
CA ALA A 37 0.11 6.58 0.19
C ALA A 37 -0.48 5.39 -0.58
N LEU A 38 -1.58 5.63 -1.27
CA LEU A 38 -2.16 4.76 -2.26
C LEU A 38 -1.78 5.28 -3.65
N VAL A 39 -1.38 4.38 -4.55
CA VAL A 39 -1.34 4.70 -5.97
C VAL A 39 -2.66 4.27 -6.57
N LEU A 40 -3.31 5.20 -7.25
CA LEU A 40 -4.60 5.03 -7.89
C LEU A 40 -4.43 4.72 -9.37
N ARG A 41 -5.51 4.27 -9.98
CA ARG A 41 -5.64 4.11 -11.43
C ARG A 41 -7.02 4.57 -11.85
N LYS A 42 -7.18 4.84 -13.15
CA LYS A 42 -8.42 5.42 -13.70
C LYS A 42 -8.74 6.76 -13.02
N THR A 43 -7.69 7.53 -12.77
CA THR A 43 -7.76 8.92 -12.31
C THR A 43 -7.76 9.82 -13.54
N ASP A 44 -8.31 11.02 -13.39
CA ASP A 44 -8.25 12.05 -14.40
C ASP A 44 -6.96 12.88 -14.22
N LYS A 45 -6.97 14.16 -14.61
CA LYS A 45 -5.79 15.04 -14.65
C LYS A 45 -5.23 15.48 -13.28
N HIS A 46 -5.75 14.93 -12.18
CA HIS A 46 -5.37 15.32 -10.82
C HIS A 46 -4.20 14.49 -10.26
N GLY A 47 -3.67 13.54 -11.05
CA GLY A 47 -2.60 12.63 -10.64
C GLY A 47 -3.13 11.33 -10.04
N GLU A 48 -2.21 10.43 -9.70
CA GLU A 48 -2.51 9.09 -9.20
C GLU A 48 -2.14 8.85 -7.75
N ILE A 49 -1.54 9.81 -7.04
CA ILE A 49 -1.12 9.62 -5.66
C ILE A 49 -2.18 10.17 -4.71
N LEU A 50 -2.53 9.35 -3.70
CA LEU A 50 -3.36 9.73 -2.57
C LEU A 50 -2.58 9.44 -1.29
N THR A 51 -2.16 10.47 -0.56
CA THR A 51 -1.46 10.28 0.72
C THR A 51 -2.39 9.66 1.75
N TRP A 52 -1.85 8.90 2.70
CA TRP A 52 -2.66 8.29 3.74
C TRP A 52 -3.37 9.33 4.62
N SER A 53 -2.75 10.50 4.84
CA SER A 53 -3.36 11.60 5.59
C SER A 53 -4.60 12.19 4.93
N ASP A 54 -4.74 12.06 3.61
CA ASP A 54 -5.89 12.57 2.86
C ASP A 54 -7.04 11.55 2.76
N VAL A 55 -6.83 10.32 3.23
CA VAL A 55 -7.88 9.31 3.35
C VAL A 55 -8.80 9.67 4.51
N THR A 56 -10.05 10.00 4.21
CA THR A 56 -11.07 10.27 5.23
C THR A 56 -11.70 8.98 5.78
N GLY A 57 -11.68 7.90 4.99
CA GLY A 57 -12.20 6.61 5.41
C GLY A 57 -11.79 5.48 4.48
N PHE A 58 -11.54 4.30 5.05
CA PHE A 58 -11.19 3.09 4.31
C PHE A 58 -12.19 1.97 4.66
N GLY A 59 -13.34 1.98 4.00
CA GLY A 59 -14.45 1.07 4.27
C GLY A 59 -14.44 -0.19 3.43
N ASP A 60 -15.41 -1.06 3.70
CA ASP A 60 -15.58 -2.37 3.06
C ASP A 60 -16.19 -2.32 1.65
N ASP A 61 -16.70 -1.16 1.22
CA ASP A 61 -17.16 -0.88 -0.16
C ASP A 61 -16.31 0.15 -0.92
N ALA A 62 -15.77 1.17 -0.25
CA ALA A 62 -15.03 2.26 -0.88
C ALA A 62 -13.97 2.86 0.05
N VAL A 63 -13.00 3.56 -0.56
CA VAL A 63 -12.14 4.53 0.12
C VAL A 63 -12.76 5.91 -0.12
N THR A 64 -12.80 6.77 0.89
CA THR A 64 -13.37 8.12 0.79
C THR A 64 -12.32 9.18 1.04
N VAL A 65 -12.39 10.26 0.29
CA VAL A 65 -11.57 11.47 0.43
C VAL A 65 -12.47 12.70 0.49
N ALA A 66 -11.98 13.81 1.05
CA ALA A 66 -12.77 15.04 1.14
C ALA A 66 -13.20 15.54 -0.25
N ASP A 67 -12.26 15.62 -1.20
CA ASP A 67 -12.45 16.11 -2.57
C ASP A 67 -11.40 15.46 -3.51
N VAL A 68 -11.58 15.52 -4.83
CA VAL A 68 -10.58 15.13 -5.84
C VAL A 68 -9.30 15.96 -5.77
N GLY A 69 -9.36 17.20 -5.25
CA GLY A 69 -8.20 18.10 -5.14
C GLY A 69 -7.09 17.63 -4.21
N VAL A 70 -7.30 16.55 -3.44
CA VAL A 70 -6.25 15.93 -2.60
C VAL A 70 -5.33 14.98 -3.38
N LEU A 71 -5.69 14.65 -4.62
CA LEU A 71 -4.84 13.84 -5.48
C LEU A 71 -3.67 14.68 -6.01
N SER A 72 -2.51 14.03 -6.14
CA SER A 72 -1.32 14.65 -6.70
C SER A 72 -0.61 13.73 -7.70
N GLU A 73 0.23 14.31 -8.54
CA GLU A 73 1.21 13.53 -9.31
C GLU A 73 2.29 12.98 -8.37
N ALA A 74 2.97 11.92 -8.81
CA ALA A 74 4.12 11.39 -8.08
C ALA A 74 5.38 12.23 -8.37
N ASP A 75 5.94 12.84 -7.34
CA ASP A 75 7.14 13.69 -7.43
C ASP A 75 8.23 13.25 -6.44
N GLY A 76 9.44 13.78 -6.61
CA GLY A 76 10.56 13.53 -5.69
C GLY A 76 10.77 12.05 -5.32
N PRO A 77 10.96 11.72 -4.02
CA PRO A 77 11.06 10.34 -3.54
C PRO A 77 9.78 9.50 -3.77
N MET A 78 8.62 10.15 -3.77
CA MET A 78 7.33 9.48 -3.97
C MET A 78 7.22 8.85 -5.35
N LYS A 79 7.81 9.50 -6.37
CA LYS A 79 7.89 8.94 -7.73
C LYS A 79 8.57 7.58 -7.76
N GLU A 80 9.71 7.45 -7.09
CA GLU A 80 10.43 6.18 -7.01
C GLU A 80 9.65 5.15 -6.20
N LEU A 81 9.19 5.50 -4.99
CA LEU A 81 8.46 4.57 -4.12
C LEU A 81 7.09 4.13 -4.67
N SER A 82 6.50 4.92 -5.56
CA SER A 82 5.27 4.57 -6.29
C SER A 82 5.49 3.62 -7.45
N ASP A 83 6.74 3.34 -7.83
CA ASP A 83 7.06 2.38 -8.88
C ASP A 83 6.61 0.95 -8.48
N LYS A 84 6.36 0.11 -9.49
CA LYS A 84 6.02 -1.30 -9.28
C LYS A 84 7.17 -2.04 -8.59
N ASP A 85 8.40 -1.59 -8.84
CA ASP A 85 9.61 -2.17 -8.27
C ASP A 85 9.73 -1.96 -6.76
N TYR A 86 8.89 -1.14 -6.12
CA TYR A 86 8.87 -0.95 -4.66
C TYR A 86 7.58 -1.47 -4.00
N GLN A 87 6.78 -2.24 -4.73
CA GLN A 87 5.53 -2.81 -4.19
C GLN A 87 5.78 -4.06 -3.38
N LEU A 88 5.19 -4.14 -2.18
CA LEU A 88 5.34 -5.30 -1.31
C LEU A 88 4.68 -6.57 -1.89
N MET A 89 3.53 -6.43 -2.53
CA MET A 89 2.80 -7.57 -3.13
C MET A 89 3.61 -8.26 -4.24
N GLY A 90 3.73 -9.58 -4.16
CA GLY A 90 4.42 -10.40 -5.18
C GLY A 90 5.95 -10.34 -5.13
N LYS A 91 6.57 -9.56 -4.24
CA LYS A 91 8.02 -9.59 -4.04
C LYS A 91 8.47 -10.88 -3.37
N ARG A 92 9.71 -11.30 -3.68
CA ARG A 92 10.37 -12.33 -2.87
C ARG A 92 10.50 -11.86 -1.43
N VAL A 93 10.31 -12.77 -0.50
CA VAL A 93 10.46 -12.54 0.94
C VAL A 93 11.75 -13.21 1.36
N LEU A 94 12.71 -12.41 1.81
CA LEU A 94 13.98 -12.91 2.36
C LEU A 94 14.02 -12.63 3.85
N SER A 95 14.48 -13.61 4.64
CA SER A 95 14.84 -13.33 6.03
C SER A 95 16.10 -12.46 6.10
N THR A 96 16.33 -11.81 7.24
CA THR A 96 17.61 -11.13 7.58
C THR A 96 18.83 -12.06 7.50
N ARG A 97 18.62 -13.39 7.56
CA ARG A 97 19.65 -14.42 7.41
C ARG A 97 19.84 -14.92 5.98
N GLY A 98 19.01 -14.43 5.04
CA GLY A 98 19.07 -14.80 3.62
C GLY A 98 18.22 -16.03 3.25
N ASP A 99 17.34 -16.50 4.13
CA ASP A 99 16.41 -17.59 3.80
C ASP A 99 15.35 -17.07 2.83
N ASP A 100 15.12 -17.79 1.74
CA ASP A 100 14.03 -17.48 0.81
C ASP A 100 12.73 -18.13 1.29
N LEU A 101 11.76 -17.28 1.65
CA LEU A 101 10.47 -17.67 2.22
C LEU A 101 9.34 -17.67 1.19
N GLY A 102 9.65 -17.48 -0.10
CA GLY A 102 8.65 -17.42 -1.15
C GLY A 102 8.34 -15.99 -1.58
N GLU A 103 7.10 -15.75 -1.99
CA GLU A 103 6.62 -14.43 -2.42
C GLU A 103 5.52 -13.92 -1.50
N VAL A 104 5.45 -12.61 -1.30
CA VAL A 104 4.32 -11.98 -0.61
C VAL A 104 3.02 -12.31 -1.33
N LYS A 105 2.16 -13.07 -0.66
CA LYS A 105 0.84 -13.49 -1.14
C LYS A 105 -0.24 -12.50 -0.77
N ASP A 106 -0.16 -11.85 0.39
CA ASP A 106 -1.08 -10.80 0.81
C ASP A 106 -0.49 -10.02 1.98
N VAL A 107 -1.10 -8.89 2.31
CA VAL A 107 -0.72 -8.07 3.47
C VAL A 107 -1.98 -7.60 4.18
N ASP A 108 -2.05 -7.83 5.49
CA ASP A 108 -3.04 -7.24 6.37
C ASP A 108 -2.56 -5.89 6.90
N PHE A 109 -3.48 -4.92 6.93
CA PHE A 109 -3.28 -3.59 7.49
C PHE A 109 -4.53 -3.12 8.24
N ASP A 110 -4.35 -2.25 9.23
CA ASP A 110 -5.44 -1.58 9.91
C ASP A 110 -6.02 -0.47 8.99
N PRO A 111 -7.29 -0.55 8.56
CA PRO A 111 -7.89 0.45 7.68
C PRO A 111 -8.08 1.84 8.31
N SER A 112 -8.04 1.94 9.64
CA SER A 112 -8.18 3.22 10.34
C SER A 112 -6.85 3.97 10.48
N THR A 113 -5.73 3.24 10.59
CA THR A 113 -4.41 3.83 10.86
C THR A 113 -3.42 3.65 9.72
N GLY A 114 -3.66 2.70 8.82
CA GLY A 114 -2.73 2.33 7.74
C GLY A 114 -1.57 1.46 8.21
N LEU A 115 -1.56 1.07 9.49
CA LEU A 115 -0.50 0.24 10.08
C LEU A 115 -0.49 -1.14 9.43
N LEU A 116 0.70 -1.61 9.05
CA LEU A 116 0.88 -2.98 8.57
C LEU A 116 0.80 -3.95 9.75
N GLU A 117 -0.05 -4.97 9.62
CA GLU A 117 -0.32 -5.94 10.67
C GLU A 117 0.38 -7.27 10.39
N THR A 118 0.26 -7.80 9.17
CA THR A 118 0.78 -9.14 8.83
C THR A 118 1.14 -9.24 7.35
N ILE A 119 2.29 -9.83 7.04
CA ILE A 119 2.76 -10.15 5.69
C ILE A 119 2.64 -11.65 5.49
N HIS A 120 1.88 -12.09 4.50
CA HIS A 120 1.63 -13.51 4.21
C HIS A 120 2.52 -13.98 3.06
N TYR A 121 3.12 -15.16 3.19
CA TYR A 121 3.93 -15.85 2.17
C TYR A 121 3.54 -17.35 2.15
N PRO A 122 4.01 -18.19 1.20
CA PRO A 122 3.49 -19.55 1.00
C PRO A 122 3.44 -20.40 2.26
N ASP A 123 4.53 -20.39 3.03
CA ASP A 123 4.73 -21.31 4.15
C ASP A 123 4.58 -20.62 5.52
N GLY A 124 4.01 -19.42 5.56
CA GLY A 124 3.80 -18.72 6.83
C GLY A 124 3.44 -17.24 6.69
N SER A 125 3.63 -16.53 7.79
CA SER A 125 3.39 -15.10 7.88
C SER A 125 4.32 -14.46 8.89
N ALA A 126 4.68 -13.20 8.64
CA ALA A 126 5.40 -12.37 9.57
C ALA A 126 4.55 -11.19 10.02
N ARG A 127 4.80 -10.68 11.23
CA ARG A 127 4.17 -9.44 11.69
C ARG A 127 4.63 -8.27 10.81
N GLY A 128 3.79 -7.24 10.67
CA GLY A 128 4.15 -6.06 9.88
C GLY A 128 5.39 -5.31 10.42
N ASP A 129 5.65 -5.42 11.73
CA ASP A 129 6.84 -4.85 12.38
C ASP A 129 8.14 -5.61 12.11
N ALA A 130 8.07 -6.81 11.54
CA ALA A 130 9.22 -7.55 11.04
C ALA A 130 9.77 -6.99 9.72
N LEU A 131 9.03 -6.13 9.01
CA LEU A 131 9.49 -5.59 7.72
C LEU A 131 10.69 -4.66 7.91
N VAL A 132 11.84 -5.04 7.36
CA VAL A 132 13.10 -4.28 7.44
C VAL A 132 13.27 -3.36 6.24
N GLY A 133 12.88 -3.81 5.05
CA GLY A 133 13.08 -3.06 3.82
C GLY A 133 12.36 -3.65 2.62
N ILE A 134 12.12 -2.80 1.62
CA ILE A 134 11.60 -3.20 0.30
C ILE A 134 12.60 -2.73 -0.75
N GLY A 135 13.30 -3.68 -1.37
CA GLY A 135 14.18 -3.41 -2.51
C GLY A 135 13.52 -3.79 -3.83
N THR A 136 14.23 -3.53 -4.94
CA THR A 136 13.77 -3.87 -6.29
C THR A 136 13.52 -5.37 -6.48
N TYR A 137 14.35 -6.22 -5.87
CA TYR A 137 14.22 -7.68 -5.96
C TYR A 137 13.31 -8.29 -4.88
N ALA A 138 13.53 -7.95 -3.60
CA ALA A 138 12.90 -8.60 -2.46
C ALA A 138 12.46 -7.63 -1.38
N ALA A 139 11.48 -8.04 -0.60
CA ALA A 139 11.21 -7.51 0.72
C ALA A 139 12.00 -8.32 1.75
N VAL A 140 12.66 -7.64 2.68
CA VAL A 140 13.44 -8.26 3.76
C VAL A 140 12.64 -8.18 5.04
N ILE A 141 12.50 -9.32 5.73
CA ILE A 141 11.83 -9.42 7.02
C ILE A 141 12.76 -10.01 8.09
N ASP A 142 12.60 -9.55 9.32
CA ASP A 142 13.29 -10.08 10.49
C ASP A 142 12.43 -11.17 11.15
N VAL A 143 12.95 -12.39 11.21
CA VAL A 143 12.21 -13.59 11.67
C VAL A 143 12.77 -14.15 12.99
N ASP A 144 13.61 -13.37 13.66
CA ASP A 144 14.26 -13.73 14.93
C ASP A 144 13.28 -13.89 16.11
#